data_AF-A0A7U2QVS0-F1
#
_entry.id   AF-A0A7U2QVS0-F1
#
_cell.length_a   1.000
_cell.length_b   1.000
_cell.length_c   1.000
_cell.angle_alpha   90.00
_cell.angle_beta   90.00
_cell.angle_gamma   90.00
#
_symmetry.space_group_name_H-M   'P 1'
#
loop_
_entity.id
_entity.type
_entity.pdbx_description
1 polymer ?
#
loop_
_entity_poly.entity_id
_entity_poly.type
_entity_poly.pdbx_seq_one_letter_code
_entity_poly.pdbx_strand_id
1 'polypeptide(L)'
;MEWSFLFADECIMAKISRWISLIISEKGIMRSAEANDMLYAMGVEVLEVSDLVRAFSLAQALPASECREQICQRVSSSLQDDEVSVVSDHLSINLVDPFTARIFSRPVRGRSCKHQDCFDHLTWIQTRASKSGKRSLKNDWKCPICGQDARPQQLVIDGYLQEVRAELARTNRLEGAKAILIKADGSWELKSESDAPPSSEGGPENTGERVPSKRKAPEPSNHSPAPATQRPKSERTNSMNGPVNDTHPPEVITLD
;
A
#
# COMPACT_ATOMS: atom_id res chain seq x y z
N MET A 1 34.51 18.15 -0.05
CA MET A 1 33.16 18.41 0.49
C MET A 1 33.13 17.77 1.86
N GLU A 2 33.34 18.57 2.90
CA GLU A 2 33.20 18.14 4.29
C GLU A 2 31.74 17.82 4.56
N TRP A 3 31.46 16.57 4.94
CA TRP A 3 30.19 16.18 5.53
C TRP A 3 30.37 16.18 7.03
N SER A 4 30.08 17.30 7.66
CA SER A 4 30.04 17.46 9.11
C SER A 4 28.81 16.73 9.66
N PHE A 5 28.97 15.46 10.03
CA PHE A 5 27.97 14.74 10.82
C PHE A 5 28.17 15.08 12.30
N LEU A 6 27.39 16.06 12.79
CA LEU A 6 27.26 16.32 14.21
C LEU A 6 26.13 15.45 14.78
N PHE A 7 26.43 14.82 15.93
CA PHE A 7 25.57 14.00 16.80
C PHE A 7 25.33 12.54 16.39
N ALA A 8 26.39 11.72 16.49
CA ALA A 8 26.25 10.34 16.93
C ALA A 8 26.84 10.23 18.35
N ASP A 9 26.12 9.60 19.26
CA ASP A 9 26.62 9.26 20.61
C ASP A 9 27.95 8.49 20.45
N GLU A 10 29.03 8.97 21.07
CA GLU A 10 30.37 8.39 20.91
C GLU A 10 30.39 6.88 21.25
N CYS A 11 29.50 6.45 22.16
CA CYS A 11 29.38 5.05 22.55
C CYS A 11 28.81 4.16 21.43
N ILE A 12 27.93 4.70 20.59
CA ILE A 12 27.34 3.99 19.44
C ILE A 12 28.39 3.85 18.33
N MET A 13 29.15 4.91 18.06
CA MET A 13 30.21 4.89 17.04
C MET A 13 31.34 3.92 17.42
N ALA A 14 31.70 3.85 18.70
CA ALA A 14 32.69 2.88 19.19
C ALA A 14 32.22 1.42 19.03
N LYS A 15 30.93 1.14 19.28
CA LYS A 15 30.35 -0.20 19.10
C LYS A 15 30.27 -0.61 17.63
N ILE A 16 29.89 0.33 16.75
CA ILE A 16 29.84 0.12 15.29
C ILE A 16 31.25 -0.15 14.75
N SER A 17 32.23 0.68 15.11
CA SER A 17 33.63 0.52 14.67
C SER A 17 34.19 -0.84 15.08
N ARG A 18 33.99 -1.24 16.34
CA ARG A 18 34.47 -2.53 16.85
C ARG A 18 33.77 -3.72 16.18
N TRP A 19 32.48 -3.61 15.87
CA TRP A 19 31.74 -4.64 15.13
C TRP A 19 32.20 -4.77 13.67
N ILE A 20 32.47 -3.65 13.00
CA ILE A 20 33.00 -3.64 11.62
C ILE A 20 34.39 -4.28 11.56
N SER A 21 35.29 -3.93 12.48
CA SER A 21 36.62 -4.56 12.56
C SER A 21 36.53 -6.08 12.79
N LEU A 22 35.56 -6.52 13.60
CA LEU A 22 35.31 -7.95 13.84
C LEU A 22 34.81 -8.66 12.58
N ILE A 23 33.85 -8.08 11.85
CA ILE A 23 33.30 -8.64 10.60
C ILE A 23 34.38 -8.77 9.52
N ILE A 24 35.22 -7.74 9.36
CA ILE A 24 36.31 -7.74 8.36
C ILE A 24 37.36 -8.81 8.72
N SER A 25 37.67 -8.96 10.00
CA SER A 25 38.69 -9.91 10.48
C SER A 25 38.21 -11.37 10.53
N GLU A 26 36.96 -11.63 10.96
CA GLU A 26 36.47 -13.00 11.22
C GLU A 26 35.79 -13.63 10.01
N LYS A 27 35.13 -12.83 9.14
CA LYS A 27 34.39 -13.38 7.99
C LYS A 27 35.17 -13.41 6.68
N GLY A 28 36.44 -13.00 6.68
CA GLY A 28 37.34 -13.16 5.53
C GLY A 28 36.77 -12.56 4.24
N ILE A 29 36.12 -11.39 4.31
CA ILE A 29 35.43 -10.78 3.16
C ILE A 29 36.42 -10.38 2.04
N MET A 30 37.73 -10.33 2.30
CA MET A 30 38.76 -10.39 1.26
C MET A 30 40.03 -11.11 1.72
N ARG A 31 40.54 -12.04 0.89
CA ARG A 31 41.96 -12.41 0.90
C ARG A 31 42.74 -11.34 0.15
N SER A 32 43.86 -10.91 0.73
CA SER A 32 44.71 -9.77 0.33
C SER A 32 45.29 -9.77 -1.11
N ALA A 33 44.87 -10.65 -2.03
CA ALA A 33 45.56 -10.88 -3.29
C ALA A 33 44.82 -10.42 -4.57
N GLU A 34 43.59 -9.93 -4.49
CA GLU A 34 42.82 -9.45 -5.67
C GLU A 34 42.13 -8.11 -5.39
N ALA A 35 42.81 -7.20 -4.70
CA ALA A 35 42.37 -5.81 -4.56
C ALA A 35 42.58 -5.08 -5.91
N ASN A 36 41.76 -5.41 -6.89
CA ASN A 36 41.53 -4.55 -8.05
C ASN A 36 40.99 -3.20 -7.57
N ASP A 37 41.33 -2.16 -8.33
CA ASP A 37 41.19 -0.71 -8.15
C ASP A 37 39.75 -0.21 -7.85
N MET A 38 39.08 -0.78 -6.84
CA MET A 38 37.67 -0.54 -6.52
C MET A 38 37.55 0.12 -5.15
N LEU A 39 36.94 1.31 -5.15
CA LEU A 39 36.60 2.03 -3.93
C LEU A 39 35.31 1.47 -3.35
N TYR A 40 35.35 1.01 -2.09
CA TYR A 40 34.16 0.56 -1.37
C TYR A 40 33.73 1.63 -0.36
N ALA A 41 32.42 1.79 -0.20
CA ALA A 41 31.83 2.59 0.87
C ALA A 41 30.84 1.76 1.67
N MET A 42 30.80 1.97 2.99
CA MET A 42 29.81 1.40 3.89
C MET A 42 28.99 2.54 4.48
N GLY A 43 27.66 2.43 4.40
CA GLY A 43 26.72 3.31 5.09
C GLY A 43 26.16 2.62 6.32
N VAL A 44 26.14 3.32 7.45
CA VAL A 44 25.43 2.88 8.67
C VAL A 44 24.28 3.84 8.90
N GLU A 45 23.06 3.31 8.96
CA GLU A 45 21.85 4.08 9.27
C GLU A 45 21.41 3.75 10.70
N VAL A 46 21.26 4.78 11.53
CA VAL A 46 20.69 4.66 12.87
C VAL A 46 19.20 5.00 12.76
N LEU A 47 18.34 4.05 13.11
CA LEU A 47 16.89 4.22 13.07
C LEU A 47 16.33 4.43 14.48
N GLU A 48 15.54 5.48 14.68
CA GLU A 48 14.73 5.66 15.88
C GLU A 48 13.37 5.01 15.67
N VAL A 49 12.97 4.09 16.55
CA VAL A 49 11.65 3.47 16.53
C VAL A 49 10.71 4.30 17.39
N SER A 50 9.77 4.99 16.74
CA SER A 50 8.68 5.69 17.44
C SER A 50 7.60 4.70 17.88
N ASP A 51 7.02 4.92 19.05
CA ASP A 51 5.84 4.20 19.48
C ASP A 51 4.57 4.59 18.68
N LEU A 52 3.50 3.84 18.89
CA LEU A 52 2.22 4.05 18.22
C LEU A 52 1.63 5.43 18.53
N VAL A 53 1.78 5.92 19.77
CA VAL A 53 1.19 7.18 20.23
C VAL A 53 1.86 8.35 19.51
N ARG A 54 3.19 8.35 19.47
CA ARG A 54 3.99 9.34 18.75
C ARG A 54 3.72 9.29 17.26
N ALA A 55 3.62 8.11 16.64
CA ALA A 55 3.27 8.02 15.23
C ALA A 55 1.86 8.60 14.96
N PHE A 56 0.89 8.26 15.80
CA PHE A 56 -0.49 8.75 15.69
C PHE A 56 -0.61 10.26 15.94
N SER A 57 0.26 10.87 16.75
CA SER A 57 0.19 12.31 17.01
C SER A 57 0.75 13.18 15.87
N LEU A 58 1.43 12.60 14.89
CA LEU A 58 2.12 13.36 13.82
C LEU A 58 1.20 13.83 12.68
N ALA A 59 -0.01 13.28 12.58
CA ALA A 59 -0.98 13.73 11.59
C ALA A 59 -1.47 15.15 11.91
N GLN A 60 -1.51 16.01 10.89
CA GLN A 60 -1.90 17.42 11.04
C GLN A 60 -3.39 17.59 10.76
N ALA A 61 -4.07 18.47 11.51
CA ALA A 61 -5.48 18.77 11.23
C ALA A 61 -5.60 19.68 10.01
N LEU A 62 -6.51 19.34 9.08
CA LEU A 62 -6.93 20.20 8.00
C LEU A 62 -8.33 20.77 8.36
N PRO A 63 -8.51 22.10 8.47
CA PRO A 63 -9.78 22.69 8.87
C PRO A 63 -10.93 22.28 7.94
N ALA A 64 -12.13 22.10 8.50
CA ALA A 64 -13.31 21.71 7.71
C ALA A 64 -13.64 22.70 6.60
N SER A 65 -13.44 24.01 6.83
CA SER A 65 -13.64 25.05 5.81
C SER A 65 -12.73 24.85 4.60
N GLU A 66 -11.46 24.53 4.83
CA GLU A 66 -10.47 24.31 3.77
C GLU A 66 -10.76 23.01 3.01
N CYS A 67 -11.07 21.92 3.72
CA CYS A 67 -11.52 20.67 3.10
C CYS A 67 -12.76 20.89 2.20
N ARG A 68 -13.77 21.60 2.72
CA ARG A 68 -14.99 21.92 1.97
C ARG A 68 -14.68 22.73 0.72
N GLU A 69 -13.87 23.78 0.84
CA GLU A 69 -13.50 24.62 -0.30
C GLU A 69 -12.79 23.80 -1.40
N GLN A 70 -11.83 22.94 -1.04
CA GLN A 70 -11.14 22.07 -1.99
C GLN A 70 -12.10 21.11 -2.71
N ILE A 71 -13.10 20.58 -2.01
CA ILE A 71 -14.11 19.69 -2.60
C ILE A 71 -15.06 20.48 -3.52
N CYS A 72 -15.61 21.59 -3.04
CA CYS A 72 -16.51 22.46 -3.79
C CYS A 72 -15.86 22.98 -5.08
N GLN A 73 -14.59 23.40 -5.00
CA GLN A 73 -13.83 23.85 -6.16
C GLN A 73 -13.69 22.72 -7.19
N ARG A 74 -13.39 21.50 -6.74
CA ARG A 74 -13.30 20.34 -7.63
C ARG A 74 -14.63 20.04 -8.33
N VAL A 75 -15.74 20.01 -7.59
CA VAL A 75 -17.08 19.79 -8.17
C VAL A 75 -17.39 20.88 -9.19
N SER A 76 -17.14 22.14 -8.84
CA SER A 76 -17.40 23.29 -9.72
C SER A 76 -16.55 23.29 -11.00
N SER A 77 -15.28 22.90 -10.91
CA SER A 77 -14.41 22.77 -12.09
C SER A 77 -14.89 21.67 -13.04
N SER A 78 -15.41 20.56 -12.50
CA SER A 78 -16.00 19.50 -13.34
C SER A 78 -17.29 19.96 -14.05
N LEU A 79 -18.01 20.95 -13.50
CA LEU A 79 -19.20 21.52 -14.14
C LEU A 79 -18.89 22.43 -15.34
N GLN A 80 -17.68 22.95 -15.44
CA GLN A 80 -17.27 23.92 -16.47
C GLN A 80 -16.55 23.26 -17.67
N ASP A 81 -16.28 21.96 -17.60
CA ASP A 81 -15.63 21.19 -18.65
C ASP A 81 -16.68 20.74 -19.68
N ASP A 82 -17.07 21.66 -20.57
CA ASP A 82 -18.14 21.56 -21.59
C ASP A 82 -17.83 20.58 -22.76
N GLU A 83 -17.06 19.51 -22.54
CA GLU A 83 -16.79 18.49 -23.56
C GLU A 83 -17.60 17.20 -23.31
N VAL A 84 -18.84 17.18 -23.83
CA VAL A 84 -19.67 15.99 -24.15
C VAL A 84 -19.43 14.76 -23.25
N SER A 85 -19.61 14.91 -21.95
CA SER A 85 -19.68 13.79 -21.01
C SER A 85 -20.70 14.11 -19.92
N VAL A 86 -21.30 13.08 -19.31
CA VAL A 86 -22.31 13.25 -18.26
C VAL A 86 -21.64 13.94 -17.06
N VAL A 87 -21.80 15.25 -16.96
CA VAL A 87 -21.29 16.05 -15.86
C VAL A 87 -22.07 15.67 -14.61
N SER A 88 -21.41 15.01 -13.67
CA SER A 88 -21.97 14.78 -12.34
C SER A 88 -21.86 16.08 -11.55
N ASP A 89 -23.00 16.60 -11.08
CA ASP A 89 -23.11 17.82 -10.27
C ASP A 89 -22.65 17.62 -8.81
N HIS A 90 -22.10 16.45 -8.51
CA HIS A 90 -21.68 16.04 -7.19
C HIS A 90 -20.40 15.21 -7.22
N LEU A 91 -19.64 15.26 -6.12
CA LEU A 91 -18.53 14.35 -5.87
C LEU A 91 -18.95 13.27 -4.88
N SER A 92 -18.86 12.00 -5.30
CA SER A 92 -19.04 10.86 -4.41
C SER A 92 -17.77 10.63 -3.58
N ILE A 93 -17.89 10.57 -2.25
CA ILE A 93 -16.80 10.22 -1.32
C ILE A 93 -17.20 8.99 -0.50
N ASN A 94 -16.30 8.01 -0.43
CA ASN A 94 -16.49 6.82 0.39
C ASN A 94 -16.21 7.12 1.88
N LEU A 95 -17.11 6.67 2.76
CA LEU A 95 -16.98 6.80 4.22
C LEU A 95 -16.34 5.56 4.86
N VAL A 96 -16.26 4.46 4.12
CA VAL A 96 -15.81 3.16 4.61
C VAL A 96 -14.30 3.02 4.47
N ASP A 97 -13.65 2.70 5.57
CA ASP A 97 -12.22 2.41 5.62
C ASP A 97 -11.88 1.13 4.82
N PRO A 98 -10.89 1.17 3.91
CA PRO A 98 -10.55 0.05 3.04
C PRO A 98 -9.97 -1.18 3.76
N PHE A 99 -9.61 -1.07 5.05
CA PHE A 99 -9.03 -2.18 5.81
C PHE A 99 -10.05 -2.88 6.72
N THR A 100 -10.93 -2.11 7.37
CA THR A 100 -11.90 -2.63 8.33
C THR A 100 -13.28 -2.87 7.73
N ALA A 101 -13.56 -2.34 6.54
CA ALA A 101 -14.91 -2.28 5.98
C ALA A 101 -15.94 -1.63 6.91
N ARG A 102 -15.48 -0.71 7.77
CA ARG A 102 -16.30 0.10 8.69
C ARG A 102 -16.10 1.57 8.40
N ILE A 103 -17.04 2.41 8.79
CA ILE A 103 -16.85 3.86 8.69
C ILE A 103 -15.64 4.29 9.53
N PHE A 104 -14.77 5.11 8.97
CA PHE A 104 -13.59 5.61 9.68
C PHE A 104 -14.00 6.31 10.99
N SER A 105 -13.20 6.15 12.04
CA SER A 105 -13.38 6.90 13.29
C SER A 105 -12.73 8.28 13.21
N ARG A 106 -11.54 8.33 12.61
CA ARG A 106 -10.81 9.56 12.34
C ARG A 106 -10.31 9.54 10.89
N PRO A 107 -10.96 10.28 9.98
CA PRO A 107 -10.61 10.27 8.56
C PRO A 107 -9.23 10.89 8.34
N VAL A 108 -8.35 10.17 7.66
CA VAL A 108 -7.07 10.70 7.21
C VAL A 108 -6.79 10.33 5.76
N ARG A 109 -5.95 11.15 5.15
CA ARG A 109 -5.34 10.91 3.83
C ARG A 109 -3.94 11.52 3.81
N GLY A 110 -3.13 11.14 2.83
CA GLY A 110 -1.83 11.80 2.63
C GLY A 110 -2.02 13.22 2.06
N ARG A 111 -1.15 14.16 2.46
CA ARG A 111 -1.13 15.55 1.98
C ARG A 111 -1.01 15.65 0.46
N SER A 112 -0.28 14.74 -0.16
CA SER A 112 -0.09 14.68 -1.62
C SER A 112 -1.16 13.85 -2.35
N CYS A 113 -2.16 13.32 -1.64
CA CYS A 113 -3.24 12.56 -2.25
C CYS A 113 -4.13 13.49 -3.08
N LYS A 114 -4.42 13.09 -4.33
CA LYS A 114 -5.35 13.81 -5.19
C LYS A 114 -6.81 13.37 -4.98
N HIS A 115 -7.09 12.16 -4.50
CA HIS A 115 -8.45 11.74 -4.15
C HIS A 115 -8.96 12.47 -2.89
N GLN A 116 -10.28 12.51 -2.69
CA GLN A 116 -10.89 13.04 -1.45
C GLN A 116 -11.26 11.93 -0.45
N ASP A 117 -11.21 10.65 -0.87
CA ASP A 117 -11.47 9.52 0.02
C ASP A 117 -10.45 9.46 1.16
N CYS A 118 -10.94 9.08 2.34
CA CYS A 118 -10.13 8.90 3.53
C CYS A 118 -10.11 7.43 3.98
N PHE A 119 -9.16 7.11 4.84
CA PHE A 119 -9.05 5.84 5.54
C PHE A 119 -8.92 6.08 7.05
N ASP A 120 -9.12 5.06 7.86
CA ASP A 120 -9.10 5.21 9.32
C ASP A 120 -7.67 5.37 9.85
N HIS A 121 -7.47 6.42 10.64
CA HIS A 121 -6.14 6.79 11.11
C HIS A 121 -5.48 5.72 11.98
N LEU A 122 -6.20 5.20 12.98
CA LEU A 122 -5.62 4.24 13.93
C LEU A 122 -5.28 2.94 13.20
N THR A 123 -6.22 2.47 12.40
CA THR A 123 -6.07 1.27 11.57
C THR A 123 -4.88 1.39 10.63
N TRP A 124 -4.70 2.55 10.00
CA TRP A 124 -3.58 2.83 9.11
C TRP A 124 -2.24 2.69 9.82
N ILE A 125 -2.04 3.38 10.95
CA ILE A 125 -0.78 3.32 11.69
C ILE A 125 -0.50 1.89 12.17
N GLN A 126 -1.50 1.19 12.73
CA GLN A 126 -1.35 -0.19 13.22
C GLN A 126 -1.00 -1.18 12.11
N THR A 127 -1.66 -1.07 10.95
CA THR A 127 -1.44 -1.96 9.82
C THR A 127 -0.04 -1.79 9.23
N ARG A 128 0.48 -0.56 9.20
CA ARG A 128 1.85 -0.29 8.72
C ARG A 128 2.91 -0.63 9.74
N ALA A 129 2.70 -0.30 11.01
CA ALA A 129 3.59 -0.72 12.10
C ALA A 129 3.80 -2.25 12.12
N SER A 130 2.71 -3.02 11.94
CA SER A 130 2.77 -4.49 11.90
C SER A 130 3.52 -5.04 10.68
N LYS A 131 3.47 -4.35 9.52
CA LYS A 131 4.10 -4.80 8.27
C LYS A 131 5.58 -4.47 8.16
N SER A 132 6.02 -3.42 8.85
CA SER A 132 7.36 -2.87 8.69
C SER A 132 8.48 -3.69 9.33
N GLY A 133 8.22 -4.48 10.38
CA GLY A 133 9.17 -5.49 10.90
C GLY A 133 10.66 -5.07 10.85
N LYS A 134 11.52 -5.91 10.25
CA LYS A 134 12.95 -5.60 9.95
C LYS A 134 13.19 -5.08 8.52
N ARG A 135 12.14 -4.78 7.76
CA ARG A 135 12.25 -4.38 6.35
C ARG A 135 12.28 -2.85 6.22
N SER A 136 12.78 -2.37 5.08
CA SER A 136 12.91 -0.94 4.82
C SER A 136 11.56 -0.22 4.91
N LEU A 137 11.43 0.63 5.92
CA LEU A 137 10.24 1.45 6.22
C LEU A 137 9.76 2.25 5.00
N LYS A 138 10.66 2.61 4.08
CA LYS A 138 10.41 3.58 3.01
C LYS A 138 9.33 3.17 2.00
N ASN A 139 9.12 1.88 1.77
CA ASN A 139 8.12 1.41 0.79
C ASN A 139 6.76 1.05 1.41
N ASP A 140 6.64 1.01 2.73
CA ASP A 140 5.42 0.53 3.40
C ASP A 140 4.37 1.63 3.60
N TRP A 141 4.76 2.91 3.55
CA TRP A 141 3.91 4.07 3.84
C TRP A 141 3.26 4.69 2.59
N LYS A 142 2.83 3.87 1.63
CA LYS A 142 2.11 4.33 0.44
C LYS A 142 0.61 4.26 0.64
N CYS A 143 -0.09 5.38 0.38
CA CYS A 143 -1.53 5.50 0.44
C CYS A 143 -2.21 4.28 -0.23
N PRO A 144 -3.15 3.61 0.45
CA PRO A 144 -3.77 2.40 -0.07
C PRO A 144 -4.71 2.67 -1.25
N ILE A 145 -5.07 3.94 -1.48
CA ILE A 145 -6.00 4.37 -2.52
C ILE A 145 -5.24 4.79 -3.79
N CYS A 146 -4.17 5.60 -3.66
CA CYS A 146 -3.46 6.15 -4.82
C CYS A 146 -1.94 5.96 -4.84
N GLY A 147 -1.37 5.28 -3.85
CA GLY A 147 0.07 4.99 -3.79
C GLY A 147 0.99 6.17 -3.46
N GLN A 148 0.44 7.38 -3.25
CA GLN A 148 1.19 8.56 -2.81
C GLN A 148 1.72 8.42 -1.38
N ASP A 149 2.64 9.30 -0.97
CA ASP A 149 3.21 9.29 0.37
C ASP A 149 2.14 9.49 1.46
N ALA A 150 2.10 8.56 2.40
CA ALA A 150 1.18 8.52 3.53
C ALA A 150 1.91 8.16 4.84
N ARG A 151 3.18 8.60 4.97
CA ARG A 151 3.92 8.56 6.24
C ARG A 151 3.17 9.35 7.32
N PRO A 152 3.33 9.02 8.62
CA PRO A 152 2.56 9.65 9.70
C PRO A 152 2.59 11.19 9.70
N GLN A 153 3.74 11.78 9.38
CA GLN A 153 3.97 13.23 9.30
C GLN A 153 3.36 13.88 8.05
N GLN A 154 3.03 13.07 7.04
CA GLN A 154 2.41 13.47 5.79
C GLN A 154 0.90 13.23 5.80
N LEU A 155 0.33 12.67 6.88
CA LEU A 155 -1.10 12.51 7.01
C LEU A 155 -1.76 13.84 7.40
N VAL A 156 -2.90 14.10 6.78
CA VAL A 156 -3.83 15.16 7.18
C VAL A 156 -5.13 14.54 7.65
N ILE A 157 -5.69 15.08 8.73
CA ILE A 157 -7.00 14.73 9.26
C ILE A 157 -8.03 15.59 8.53
N ASP A 158 -8.96 14.97 7.84
CA ASP A 158 -9.98 15.71 7.08
C ASP A 158 -11.07 16.23 8.03
N GLY A 159 -11.02 17.54 8.31
CA GLY A 159 -11.96 18.18 9.24
C GLY A 159 -13.41 18.10 8.76
N TYR A 160 -13.65 18.18 7.45
CA TYR A 160 -15.00 18.15 6.91
C TYR A 160 -15.63 16.76 7.02
N LEU A 161 -14.91 15.71 6.63
CA LEU A 161 -15.41 14.34 6.80
C LEU A 161 -15.55 13.95 8.27
N GLN A 162 -14.76 14.56 9.17
CA GLN A 162 -14.93 14.40 10.60
C GLN A 162 -16.25 15.02 11.09
N GLU A 163 -16.64 16.18 10.59
CA GLU A 163 -17.96 16.79 10.83
C GLU A 163 -19.10 15.97 10.24
N VAL A 164 -18.97 15.49 8.99
CA VAL A 164 -19.98 14.63 8.35
C VAL A 164 -20.23 13.38 9.20
N ARG A 165 -19.16 12.70 9.63
CA ARG A 165 -19.26 11.54 10.50
C ARG A 165 -19.96 11.87 11.82
N ALA A 166 -19.62 13.00 12.44
CA ALA A 166 -20.26 13.43 13.69
C ALA A 166 -21.75 13.70 13.50
N GLU A 167 -22.13 14.30 12.38
CA GLU A 167 -23.53 14.58 12.02
C GLU A 167 -24.32 13.29 11.76
N LEU A 168 -23.73 12.32 11.04
CA LEU A 168 -24.34 11.00 10.85
C LEU A 168 -24.53 10.26 12.17
N ALA A 169 -23.57 10.37 13.10
CA ALA A 169 -23.70 9.79 14.44
C ALA A 169 -24.82 10.49 15.23
N ARG A 170 -24.87 11.83 15.22
CA ARG A 170 -25.87 12.64 15.91
C ARG A 170 -27.29 12.36 15.41
N THR A 171 -27.44 12.09 14.13
CA THR A 171 -28.73 11.79 13.49
C THR A 171 -29.09 10.30 13.46
N ASN A 172 -28.25 9.43 14.06
CA ASN A 172 -28.41 7.98 14.06
C ASN A 172 -28.49 7.37 12.64
N ARG A 173 -27.77 7.96 11.69
CA ARG A 173 -27.65 7.53 10.28
C ARG A 173 -26.26 6.98 9.94
N LEU A 174 -25.43 6.78 10.96
CA LEU A 174 -24.07 6.24 10.79
C LEU A 174 -24.10 4.77 10.37
N GLU A 175 -25.02 3.97 10.92
CA GLU A 175 -25.14 2.56 10.56
C GLU A 175 -25.60 2.42 9.09
N GLY A 176 -24.85 1.64 8.30
CA GLY A 176 -25.14 1.42 6.88
C GLY A 176 -24.70 2.54 5.92
N ALA A 177 -24.19 3.68 6.40
CA ALA A 177 -23.68 4.74 5.54
C ALA A 177 -22.39 4.29 4.83
N LYS A 178 -22.40 4.25 3.49
CA LYS A 178 -21.24 3.83 2.69
C LYS A 178 -20.55 5.00 2.01
N ALA A 179 -21.31 5.94 1.45
CA ALA A 179 -20.78 7.08 0.73
C ALA A 179 -21.72 8.28 0.84
N ILE A 180 -21.17 9.46 0.57
CA ILE A 180 -21.92 10.72 0.45
C ILE A 180 -21.72 11.31 -0.92
N LEU A 181 -22.71 12.05 -1.40
CA LEU A 181 -22.64 12.88 -2.61
C LEU A 181 -22.54 14.34 -2.15
N ILE A 182 -21.46 15.03 -2.53
CA ILE A 182 -21.20 16.43 -2.13
C ILE A 182 -21.38 17.34 -3.33
N LYS A 183 -22.23 18.35 -3.20
CA LYS A 183 -22.56 19.31 -4.26
C LYS A 183 -21.61 20.50 -4.26
N ALA A 184 -21.68 21.33 -5.30
CA ALA A 184 -20.80 22.50 -5.46
C ALA A 184 -20.94 23.55 -4.33
N ASP A 185 -22.11 23.65 -3.70
CA ASP A 185 -22.35 24.49 -2.51
C ASP A 185 -21.79 23.89 -1.21
N GLY A 186 -21.28 22.67 -1.28
CA GLY A 186 -20.74 21.88 -0.17
C GLY A 186 -21.81 21.34 0.76
N SER A 187 -23.07 21.31 0.33
CA SER A 187 -24.09 20.45 0.91
C SER A 187 -23.80 19.00 0.53
N TRP A 188 -24.26 18.06 1.35
CA TRP A 188 -24.06 16.64 1.10
C TRP A 188 -25.30 15.83 1.45
N GLU A 189 -25.46 14.70 0.76
CA GLU A 189 -26.49 13.71 1.01
C GLU A 189 -25.89 12.31 1.04
N LEU A 190 -26.53 11.39 1.77
CA LEU A 190 -26.12 9.98 1.75
C LEU A 190 -26.43 9.38 0.39
N LYS A 191 -25.44 8.71 -0.21
CA LYS A 191 -25.63 7.98 -1.46
C LYS A 191 -26.60 6.82 -1.23
N SER A 192 -27.63 6.72 -2.06
CA SER A 192 -28.59 5.63 -2.02
C SER A 192 -28.05 4.41 -2.79
N GLU A 193 -28.46 3.19 -2.44
CA GLU A 193 -28.04 1.98 -3.18
C GLU A 193 -28.58 1.95 -4.62
N SER A 194 -29.57 2.78 -4.95
CA SER A 194 -30.11 2.97 -6.30
C SER A 194 -29.22 3.76 -7.26
N ASP A 195 -28.19 4.46 -6.77
CA ASP A 195 -27.28 5.29 -7.59
C ASP A 195 -26.03 4.51 -8.06
N ALA A 196 -26.10 3.18 -8.09
CA ALA A 196 -25.05 2.32 -8.62
C ALA A 196 -25.22 2.17 -10.15
N PRO A 197 -24.17 2.39 -10.97
CA PRO A 197 -24.24 2.03 -12.38
C PRO A 197 -24.48 0.51 -12.50
N PRO A 198 -25.33 0.05 -13.45
CA PRO A 198 -25.60 -1.37 -13.61
C PRO A 198 -24.31 -2.10 -13.94
N SER A 199 -23.97 -3.09 -13.11
CA SER A 199 -22.85 -3.99 -13.34
C SER A 199 -23.20 -4.87 -14.54
N SER A 200 -22.44 -4.72 -15.63
CA SER A 200 -22.60 -5.50 -16.86
C SER A 200 -22.14 -6.95 -16.68
N GLU A 201 -22.91 -7.77 -15.97
CA GLU A 201 -22.79 -9.23 -15.98
C GLU A 201 -23.89 -9.77 -16.90
N GLY A 202 -23.68 -9.63 -18.21
CA GLY A 202 -24.57 -10.17 -19.25
C GLY A 202 -23.95 -11.42 -19.88
N GLY A 203 -24.15 -12.58 -19.26
CA GLY A 203 -23.97 -13.87 -19.95
C GLY A 203 -25.33 -14.38 -20.41
N PRO A 204 -25.57 -14.62 -21.71
CA PRO A 204 -26.79 -15.28 -22.13
C PRO A 204 -26.58 -16.79 -22.18
N GLU A 205 -27.33 -17.52 -21.35
CA GLU A 205 -27.77 -18.87 -21.67
C GLU A 205 -28.68 -18.81 -22.90
N ASN A 206 -28.45 -19.69 -23.87
CA ASN A 206 -29.44 -19.98 -24.91
C ASN A 206 -29.52 -21.48 -25.18
N THR A 207 -30.67 -22.05 -24.85
CA THR A 207 -31.09 -23.42 -25.11
C THR A 207 -31.82 -23.54 -26.46
N GLY A 208 -31.48 -24.56 -27.26
CA GLY A 208 -32.41 -25.20 -28.21
C GLY A 208 -32.11 -25.10 -29.73
N GLU A 209 -31.52 -26.17 -30.29
CA GLU A 209 -31.85 -26.92 -31.54
C GLU A 209 -32.33 -26.20 -32.84
N ARG A 210 -31.96 -26.52 -34.11
CA ARG A 210 -31.26 -27.64 -34.77
C ARG A 210 -31.04 -27.36 -36.30
N VAL A 211 -29.78 -27.38 -36.80
CA VAL A 211 -29.18 -28.12 -37.98
C VAL A 211 -29.69 -27.86 -39.44
N PRO A 212 -28.98 -28.16 -40.58
CA PRO A 212 -27.54 -28.20 -40.96
C PRO A 212 -27.18 -27.42 -42.27
N SER A 213 -25.87 -27.21 -42.56
CA SER A 213 -25.31 -27.35 -43.93
C SER A 213 -23.78 -27.49 -44.00
N LYS A 214 -23.34 -28.75 -44.14
CA LYS A 214 -22.35 -29.34 -45.08
C LYS A 214 -21.16 -28.52 -45.67
N ARG A 215 -19.99 -29.21 -45.62
CA ARG A 215 -18.78 -29.23 -46.50
C ARG A 215 -17.60 -28.34 -46.03
N LYS A 216 -16.32 -28.69 -46.14
CA LYS A 216 -15.54 -29.91 -46.53
C LYS A 216 -14.06 -29.55 -46.32
N ALA A 217 -13.24 -30.41 -45.71
CA ALA A 217 -11.76 -30.27 -45.66
C ALA A 217 -11.14 -30.50 -47.05
N PRO A 218 -9.96 -29.95 -47.38
CA PRO A 218 -8.70 -30.63 -47.05
C PRO A 218 -7.45 -29.73 -46.80
N GLU A 219 -6.46 -30.28 -46.10
CA GLU A 219 -5.03 -29.88 -46.09
C GLU A 219 -4.26 -30.54 -47.28
N PRO A 220 -2.92 -30.42 -47.47
CA PRO A 220 -1.89 -29.43 -47.06
C PRO A 220 -0.94 -29.00 -48.23
N SER A 221 0.00 -28.07 -48.02
CA SER A 221 1.38 -28.17 -48.57
C SER A 221 2.40 -27.21 -47.93
N ASN A 222 3.63 -27.73 -47.84
CA ASN A 222 4.90 -27.24 -47.30
C ASN A 222 5.36 -25.84 -47.75
N HIS A 223 6.25 -25.20 -46.97
CA HIS A 223 7.67 -24.96 -47.31
C HIS A 223 8.46 -24.37 -46.11
N SER A 224 9.68 -24.91 -45.89
CA SER A 224 10.64 -24.65 -44.79
C SER A 224 11.34 -23.27 -44.86
N PRO A 225 12.14 -22.84 -43.84
CA PRO A 225 13.53 -23.34 -43.65
C PRO A 225 14.02 -23.48 -42.17
N ALA A 226 15.17 -24.15 -42.02
CA ALA A 226 15.98 -24.35 -40.79
C ALA A 226 17.40 -23.77 -41.03
N PRO A 227 18.44 -23.86 -40.14
CA PRO A 227 18.50 -24.54 -38.82
C PRO A 227 19.36 -23.89 -37.69
N ALA A 228 19.22 -24.49 -36.49
CA ALA A 228 20.20 -24.77 -35.40
C ALA A 228 20.83 -23.63 -34.57
N THR A 229 20.78 -23.65 -33.23
CA THR A 229 21.52 -24.64 -32.40
C THR A 229 20.99 -24.74 -30.95
N GLN A 230 21.34 -25.87 -30.33
CA GLN A 230 20.75 -26.54 -29.16
C GLN A 230 21.18 -25.98 -27.78
N ARG A 231 20.33 -26.20 -26.76
CA ARG A 231 20.75 -26.28 -25.35
C ARG A 231 19.97 -27.42 -24.66
N PRO A 232 20.62 -28.37 -23.98
CA PRO A 232 19.95 -29.59 -23.50
C PRO A 232 19.26 -29.42 -22.14
N LYS A 233 18.25 -30.26 -21.93
CA LYS A 233 17.53 -30.54 -20.70
C LYS A 233 17.90 -31.94 -20.23
N SER A 234 18.05 -32.14 -18.91
CA SER A 234 18.02 -33.47 -18.30
C SER A 234 17.18 -33.47 -17.02
N GLU A 235 16.46 -34.58 -16.86
CA GLU A 235 15.41 -34.92 -15.88
C GLU A 235 16.01 -35.32 -14.51
N ARG A 236 15.43 -34.87 -13.39
CA ARG A 236 14.46 -35.54 -12.48
C ARG A 236 14.93 -36.90 -11.91
N THR A 237 15.12 -36.94 -10.59
CA THR A 237 14.77 -38.09 -9.73
C THR A 237 14.25 -37.59 -8.37
N ASN A 238 13.36 -38.39 -7.77
CA ASN A 238 12.48 -38.10 -6.64
C ASN A 238 12.86 -38.98 -5.43
N SER A 239 12.34 -38.61 -4.25
CA SER A 239 12.17 -39.40 -3.01
C SER A 239 13.30 -39.38 -1.96
N MET A 240 13.02 -38.82 -0.77
CA MET A 240 12.54 -39.58 0.41
C MET A 240 12.34 -38.66 1.63
N ASN A 241 11.16 -38.74 2.25
CA ASN A 241 10.83 -38.21 3.58
C ASN A 241 11.34 -39.17 4.68
N GLY A 242 11.78 -38.62 5.83
CA GLY A 242 11.95 -39.35 7.08
C GLY A 242 12.49 -38.45 8.21
N PRO A 243 11.97 -38.55 9.45
CA PRO A 243 12.05 -37.50 10.48
C PRO A 243 13.26 -37.66 11.41
N VAL A 244 13.70 -36.57 12.07
CA VAL A 244 14.66 -36.66 13.18
C VAL A 244 14.18 -35.81 14.36
N ASN A 245 14.15 -36.48 15.51
CA ASN A 245 13.61 -36.11 16.80
C ASN A 245 14.21 -34.86 17.45
N ASP A 246 13.33 -34.08 18.07
CA ASP A 246 13.59 -33.28 19.27
C ASP A 246 14.02 -34.18 20.45
N THR A 247 15.08 -33.79 21.15
CA THR A 247 15.28 -34.08 22.58
C THR A 247 16.47 -33.30 23.13
N HIS A 248 16.21 -32.19 23.81
CA HIS A 248 17.10 -31.67 24.85
C HIS A 248 16.25 -31.07 26.00
N PRO A 249 16.44 -31.49 27.25
CA PRO A 249 15.68 -31.00 28.40
C PRO A 249 16.19 -29.61 28.88
N PRO A 250 15.33 -28.80 29.54
CA PRO A 250 15.70 -27.47 30.01
C PRO A 250 16.54 -27.53 31.29
N GLU A 251 17.68 -26.84 31.30
CA GLU A 251 18.55 -26.64 32.46
C GLU A 251 18.07 -25.42 33.27
N VAL A 252 17.83 -25.64 34.57
CA VAL A 252 17.43 -24.62 35.54
C VAL A 252 18.70 -23.96 36.08
N ILE A 253 18.82 -22.64 35.92
CA ILE A 253 19.88 -21.86 36.57
C ILE A 253 19.26 -21.14 37.77
N THR A 254 19.64 -21.56 38.97
CA THR A 254 19.41 -20.82 40.22
C THR A 254 20.43 -19.68 40.33
N LEU A 255 19.94 -18.51 40.73
CA LEU A 255 20.73 -17.33 41.10
C LEU A 255 21.28 -17.51 42.52
N ASP A 256 22.59 -17.30 42.68
CA ASP A 256 23.22 -16.79 43.90
C ASP A 256 23.79 -15.39 43.60
#